data_AF-A0A391P5S6-F1
#
_entry.id   AF-A0A391P5S6-F1
#
_cell.length_a   1.000
_cell.length_b   1.000
_cell.length_c   1.000
_cell.angle_alpha   90.00
_cell.angle_beta   90.00
_cell.angle_gamma   90.00
#
_symmetry.space_group_name_H-M   'P 1'
#
loop_
_entity.id
_entity.type
_entity.pdbx_description
1 polymer ?
#
loop_
_entity_poly.entity_id
_entity_poly.type
_entity_poly.pdbx_seq_one_letter_code
_entity_poly.pdbx_strand_id
1 'polypeptide(L)'
;MQDNKKPIIESIREYVATCPYVDDRKINIDYLGDGMEYSIDPIGADPIYKKYVDGTCLKQFQFALTSKEAYDGDARTGIANSGFYQAFEEWTEDNNLNDIVPDLSGHEAIKVEVLQSGYLFAPDVDLGRYQMICRLIYQ
;
A
#
# COMPACT_ATOMS: atom_id res chain seq x y z
N MET A 1 -22.05 -5.40 23.70
CA MET A 1 -21.56 -4.36 22.78
C MET A 1 -20.64 -5.06 21.83
N GLN A 2 -20.94 -5.03 20.53
CA GLN A 2 -20.03 -5.58 19.53
C GLN A 2 -18.90 -4.55 19.41
N ASP A 3 -17.73 -4.84 19.97
CA ASP A 3 -16.54 -4.00 19.76
C ASP A 3 -16.34 -3.91 18.24
N ASN A 4 -16.65 -2.76 17.66
CA ASN A 4 -16.56 -2.56 16.22
C ASN A 4 -15.09 -2.43 15.87
N LYS A 5 -14.41 -3.58 15.69
CA LYS A 5 -12.99 -3.61 15.36
C LYS A 5 -12.77 -2.95 14.01
N LYS A 6 -11.85 -1.98 13.96
CA LYS A 6 -11.38 -1.37 12.71
C LYS A 6 -10.84 -2.45 11.76
N PRO A 7 -11.34 -2.56 10.52
CA PRO A 7 -10.80 -3.49 9.52
C PRO A 7 -9.34 -3.17 9.20
N ILE A 8 -8.50 -4.20 8.98
CA ILE A 8 -7.07 -4.03 8.65
C ILE A 8 -6.86 -3.08 7.47
N ILE A 9 -7.71 -3.17 6.44
CA ILE A 9 -7.59 -2.31 5.26
C ILE A 9 -7.84 -0.83 5.55
N GLU A 10 -8.69 -0.52 6.55
CA GLU A 10 -8.88 0.86 7.01
C GLU A 10 -7.61 1.38 7.68
N SER A 11 -6.98 0.57 8.54
CA SER A 11 -5.69 0.91 9.16
C SER A 11 -4.56 1.09 8.13
N ILE A 12 -4.51 0.23 7.11
CA ILE A 12 -3.54 0.38 6.01
C ILE A 12 -3.78 1.69 5.26
N ARG A 13 -5.05 2.02 4.97
CA ARG A 13 -5.42 3.28 4.31
C ARG A 13 -5.04 4.51 5.11
N GLU A 14 -5.30 4.52 6.40
CA GLU A 14 -4.88 5.59 7.30
C GLU A 14 -3.35 5.72 7.34
N TYR A 15 -2.63 4.61 7.44
CA TYR A 15 -1.16 4.60 7.40
C TYR A 15 -0.61 5.17 6.08
N VAL A 16 -1.11 4.72 4.93
CA VAL A 16 -0.71 5.24 3.61
C VAL A 16 -0.99 6.74 3.51
N ALA A 17 -2.09 7.23 4.08
CA ALA A 17 -2.41 8.66 4.10
C ALA A 17 -1.45 9.51 4.94
N THR A 18 -0.61 8.90 5.79
CA THR A 18 0.45 9.61 6.52
C THR A 18 1.75 9.75 5.73
N CYS A 19 1.87 9.08 4.58
CA CYS A 19 3.04 9.19 3.73
C CYS A 19 3.14 10.60 3.14
N PRO A 20 4.26 11.32 3.31
CA PRO A 20 4.40 12.70 2.84
C PRO A 20 4.40 12.84 1.31
N TYR A 21 4.59 11.73 0.59
CA TYR A 21 4.57 11.69 -0.88
C TYR A 21 3.17 11.40 -1.44
N VAL A 22 2.24 10.93 -0.61
CA VAL A 22 0.83 10.76 -0.97
C VAL A 22 0.14 12.11 -0.72
N ASP A 23 -0.33 12.74 -1.79
CA ASP A 23 -1.00 14.03 -1.71
C ASP A 23 -2.46 13.90 -1.23
N ASP A 24 -3.19 15.02 -1.19
CA ASP A 24 -4.56 15.10 -0.70
C ASP A 24 -5.61 14.45 -1.64
N ARG A 25 -5.20 13.77 -2.72
CA ARG A 25 -6.12 13.03 -3.60
C ARG A 25 -6.79 11.89 -2.84
N LYS A 26 -7.94 11.46 -3.34
CA LYS A 26 -8.69 10.37 -2.71
C LYS A 26 -7.88 9.08 -2.72
N ILE A 27 -7.86 8.41 -1.57
CA ILE A 27 -7.43 7.02 -1.43
C ILE A 27 -8.70 6.17 -1.29
N ASN A 28 -9.02 5.43 -2.34
CA ASN A 28 -10.15 4.51 -2.39
C ASN A 28 -9.74 3.10 -1.97
N ILE A 29 -10.71 2.19 -1.92
CA ILE A 29 -10.50 0.74 -1.71
C ILE A 29 -11.09 0.01 -2.92
N ASP A 30 -10.31 -0.86 -3.56
CA ASP A 30 -10.73 -1.67 -4.72
C ASP A 30 -11.29 -0.88 -5.93
N TYR A 31 -10.96 0.41 -6.03
CA TYR A 31 -11.60 1.28 -7.00
C TYR A 31 -10.74 2.49 -7.38
N LEU A 32 -10.69 2.80 -8.68
CA LEU A 32 -10.18 4.08 -9.19
C LEU A 32 -11.25 4.75 -10.03
N GLY A 33 -11.56 6.01 -9.72
CA GLY A 33 -12.43 6.85 -10.53
C GLY A 33 -11.77 7.30 -11.82
N ASP A 34 -12.40 8.22 -12.55
CA ASP A 34 -11.91 8.67 -13.87
C ASP A 34 -10.70 9.62 -13.79
N GLY A 35 -10.51 10.27 -12.64
CA GLY A 35 -9.42 11.21 -12.41
C GLY A 35 -8.17 10.58 -11.82
N MET A 36 -7.20 11.43 -11.55
CA MET A 36 -6.04 11.08 -10.74
C MET A 36 -6.46 10.82 -9.29
N GLU A 37 -6.34 9.57 -8.86
CA GLU A 37 -6.73 9.08 -7.54
C GLU A 37 -5.83 7.90 -7.15
N TYR A 38 -5.83 7.55 -5.87
CA TYR A 38 -5.20 6.35 -5.34
C TYR A 38 -6.24 5.28 -4.99
N SER A 39 -5.79 4.03 -4.92
CA SER A 39 -6.55 2.92 -4.36
C SER A 39 -5.64 1.97 -3.62
N ILE A 40 -6.20 1.34 -2.58
CA ILE A 40 -5.61 0.21 -1.88
C ILE A 40 -6.44 -1.01 -2.22
N ASP A 41 -5.86 -1.91 -2.99
CA ASP A 41 -6.56 -3.08 -3.55
C ASP A 41 -6.04 -4.34 -2.85
N PRO A 42 -6.85 -5.09 -2.06
CA PRO A 42 -6.44 -6.37 -1.50
C PRO A 42 -5.97 -7.34 -2.58
N ILE A 43 -4.87 -8.01 -2.31
CA ILE A 43 -4.38 -9.11 -3.14
C ILE A 43 -4.53 -10.41 -2.35
N GLY A 44 -5.10 -11.43 -2.99
CA GLY A 44 -5.16 -12.76 -2.41
C GLY A 44 -3.76 -13.33 -2.18
N ALA A 45 -3.50 -13.75 -0.95
CA ALA A 45 -2.25 -14.40 -0.53
C ALA A 45 -2.55 -15.45 0.55
N ASP A 46 -1.57 -16.31 0.85
CA ASP A 46 -1.66 -17.17 2.03
C ASP A 46 -1.71 -16.28 3.29
N PRO A 47 -2.78 -16.32 4.10
CA PRO A 47 -2.87 -15.48 5.30
C PRO A 47 -1.78 -15.79 6.33
N ILE A 48 -1.15 -16.97 6.29
CA ILE A 48 -0.06 -17.36 7.18
C ILE A 48 1.27 -16.97 6.51
N TYR A 49 1.95 -15.96 7.07
CA TYR A 49 3.29 -15.59 6.63
C TYR A 49 4.35 -16.57 7.16
N LYS A 50 4.24 -16.92 8.45
CA LYS A 50 5.19 -17.81 9.11
C LYS A 50 4.53 -18.51 10.28
N LYS A 51 4.77 -19.81 10.43
CA LYS A 51 4.32 -20.60 11.58
C LYS A 51 5.52 -20.99 12.45
N TYR A 52 5.38 -20.87 13.75
CA TYR A 52 6.40 -21.25 14.73
C TYR A 52 6.11 -22.63 15.34
N VAL A 53 7.12 -23.20 15.99
CA VAL A 53 7.06 -24.54 16.60
C VAL A 53 6.06 -24.64 17.76
N ASP A 54 5.79 -23.51 18.42
CA ASP A 54 4.81 -23.40 19.52
C ASP A 54 3.36 -23.27 19.02
N GLY A 55 3.15 -23.27 17.69
CA GLY A 55 1.84 -23.15 17.06
C GLY A 55 1.39 -21.72 16.80
N THR A 56 2.11 -20.70 17.29
CA THR A 56 1.86 -19.30 16.92
C THR A 56 2.19 -19.04 15.46
N CYS A 57 1.63 -17.97 14.89
CA CYS A 57 1.89 -17.59 13.52
C CYS A 57 1.95 -16.07 13.35
N LEU A 58 2.85 -15.63 12.47
CA LEU A 58 2.72 -14.32 11.83
C LEU A 58 1.76 -14.46 10.66
N LYS A 59 0.87 -13.49 10.52
CA LYS A 59 -0.08 -13.36 9.43
C LYS A 59 0.36 -12.27 8.47
N GLN A 60 -0.21 -12.30 7.27
CA GLN A 60 -0.02 -11.24 6.28
C GLN A 60 -1.33 -10.78 5.67
N PHE A 61 -1.36 -9.51 5.29
CA PHE A 61 -2.35 -8.91 4.41
C PHE A 61 -1.61 -8.28 3.23
N GLN A 62 -1.81 -8.83 2.03
CA GLN A 62 -1.18 -8.31 0.83
C GLN A 62 -2.11 -7.33 0.13
N PHE A 63 -1.57 -6.23 -0.39
CA PHE A 63 -2.33 -5.20 -1.08
C PHE A 63 -1.49 -4.57 -2.19
N ALA A 64 -2.16 -3.99 -3.17
CA ALA A 64 -1.56 -3.04 -4.09
C ALA A 64 -1.81 -1.61 -3.63
N LEU A 65 -0.78 -0.76 -3.70
CA LEU A 65 -0.99 0.68 -3.80
C LEU A 65 -1.02 1.03 -5.29
N THR A 66 -2.20 1.40 -5.76
CA THR A 66 -2.47 1.72 -7.16
C THR A 66 -2.75 3.21 -7.29
N SER A 67 -2.25 3.86 -8.33
CA SER A 67 -2.64 5.24 -8.66
C SER A 67 -2.96 5.42 -10.14
N LYS A 68 -3.80 6.41 -10.45
CA LYS A 68 -3.87 7.02 -11.78
C LYS A 68 -3.07 8.31 -11.76
N GLU A 69 -2.06 8.40 -12.62
CA GLU A 69 -1.19 9.56 -12.76
C GLU A 69 -1.25 10.14 -14.17
N ALA A 70 -0.74 11.35 -14.36
CA ALA A 70 -0.53 11.89 -15.70
C ALA A 70 0.32 10.95 -16.54
N TYR A 71 -0.05 10.76 -17.80
CA TYR A 71 0.71 9.95 -18.74
C TYR A 71 0.60 10.53 -20.16
N ASP A 72 1.75 10.94 -20.69
CA ASP A 72 1.88 11.58 -22.00
C ASP A 72 3.00 10.93 -22.86
N GLY A 73 3.64 9.88 -22.34
CA GLY A 73 4.81 9.25 -22.94
C GLY A 73 6.11 10.05 -22.83
N ASP A 74 6.11 11.23 -22.18
CA ASP A 74 7.32 12.00 -21.90
C ASP A 74 8.12 11.34 -20.78
N ALA A 75 9.43 11.21 -20.97
CA ALA A 75 10.33 10.60 -19.99
C ALA A 75 10.31 11.34 -18.64
N ARG A 76 10.07 12.66 -18.61
CA ARG A 76 9.99 13.44 -17.37
C ARG A 76 8.77 13.05 -16.54
N THR A 77 7.62 12.85 -17.17
CA THR A 77 6.40 12.36 -16.52
C THR A 77 6.63 10.95 -15.97
N GLY A 78 7.24 10.07 -16.78
CA GLY A 78 7.62 8.73 -16.35
C GLY A 78 8.58 8.72 -15.15
N ILE A 79 9.61 9.57 -15.16
CA ILE A 79 10.56 9.73 -14.05
C ILE A 79 9.85 10.20 -12.77
N ALA A 80 8.94 11.18 -12.87
CA ALA A 80 8.19 11.65 -11.71
C ALA A 80 7.32 10.54 -11.11
N ASN A 81 6.58 9.81 -11.95
CA ASN A 81 5.72 8.71 -11.51
C ASN A 81 6.54 7.57 -10.88
N SER A 82 7.64 7.15 -11.51
CA SER A 82 8.53 6.13 -10.93
C SER A 82 9.22 6.61 -9.64
N GLY A 83 9.60 7.89 -9.58
CA GLY A 83 10.23 8.49 -8.40
C GLY A 83 9.32 8.52 -7.18
N PHE A 84 8.01 8.75 -7.36
CA PHE A 84 7.03 8.64 -6.28
C PHE A 84 7.05 7.24 -5.63
N TYR A 85 7.02 6.18 -6.45
CA TYR A 85 7.00 4.81 -5.93
C TYR A 85 8.31 4.41 -5.24
N GLN A 86 9.46 4.88 -5.76
CA GLN A 86 10.74 4.71 -5.07
C GLN A 86 10.72 5.42 -3.70
N ALA A 87 10.25 6.67 -3.65
CA ALA A 87 10.18 7.43 -2.41
C ALA A 87 9.22 6.79 -1.38
N PHE A 88 8.11 6.18 -1.83
CA PHE A 88 7.20 5.42 -0.97
C PHE A 88 7.86 4.14 -0.41
N GLU A 89 8.65 3.44 -1.22
CA GLU A 89 9.40 2.26 -0.80
C GLU A 89 10.43 2.63 0.29
N GLU A 90 11.26 3.65 0.05
CA GLU A 90 12.22 4.18 1.01
C GLU A 90 11.53 4.66 2.31
N TRP A 91 10.40 5.36 2.20
CA TRP A 91 9.59 5.77 3.36
C TRP A 91 9.09 4.59 4.19
N THR A 92 8.68 3.51 3.53
CA THR A 92 8.22 2.29 4.21
C THR A 92 9.37 1.61 4.95
N GLU A 93 10.57 1.59 4.36
CA GLU A 93 11.79 1.08 5.00
C GLU A 93 12.16 1.90 6.25
N ASP A 94 12.18 3.23 6.12
CA ASP A 94 12.45 4.13 7.23
C ASP A 94 11.43 3.99 8.36
N ASN A 95 10.14 3.86 8.02
CA ASN A 95 9.09 3.63 9.00
C ASN A 95 9.30 2.33 9.77
N ASN A 96 9.64 1.23 9.08
CA ASN A 96 9.95 -0.03 9.75
C ASN A 96 11.17 0.07 10.67
N LEU A 97 12.19 0.85 10.30
CA LEU A 97 13.37 1.08 11.15
C LEU A 97 13.05 1.87 12.42
N ASN A 98 11.96 2.64 12.42
CA ASN A 98 11.52 3.49 13.52
C ASN A 98 10.26 2.95 14.23
N ASP A 99 9.88 1.69 13.96
CA ASP A 99 8.67 1.04 14.49
C ASP A 99 7.36 1.83 14.22
N ILE A 100 7.33 2.59 13.11
CA ILE A 100 6.15 3.32 12.63
C ILE A 100 5.36 2.37 11.73
N VAL A 101 4.28 1.80 12.25
CA VAL A 101 3.46 0.78 11.58
C VAL A 101 1.97 1.14 11.65
N PRO A 102 1.10 0.56 10.80
CA PRO A 102 -0.34 0.77 10.89
C PRO A 102 -0.89 0.41 12.28
N ASP A 103 -1.77 1.25 12.82
CA ASP A 103 -2.47 0.97 14.08
C ASP A 103 -3.61 -0.03 13.84
N LEU A 104 -3.47 -1.26 14.35
CA LEU A 104 -4.44 -2.34 14.15
C LEU A 104 -5.31 -2.56 15.38
N SER A 105 -6.63 -2.69 15.16
CA SER A 105 -7.57 -3.01 16.24
C SER A 105 -7.54 -4.49 16.61
N GLY A 106 -6.80 -4.84 17.66
CA GLY A 106 -6.77 -6.20 18.24
C GLY A 106 -5.77 -7.13 17.56
N HIS A 107 -4.80 -6.57 16.86
CA HIS A 107 -3.63 -7.23 16.28
C HIS A 107 -2.40 -6.37 16.55
N GLU A 108 -1.23 -6.98 16.54
CA GLU A 108 0.04 -6.25 16.61
C GLU A 108 0.65 -6.17 15.21
N ALA A 109 0.71 -4.97 14.63
CA ALA A 109 1.44 -4.75 13.39
C ALA A 109 2.94 -4.88 13.63
N ILE A 110 3.64 -5.53 12.72
CA ILE A 110 5.08 -5.78 12.83
C ILE A 110 5.84 -4.93 11.81
N LYS A 111 5.39 -4.93 10.56
CA LYS A 111 6.00 -4.12 9.47
C LYS A 111 5.15 -4.12 8.22
N VAL A 112 5.40 -3.13 7.37
CA VAL A 112 4.90 -3.10 5.98
C VAL A 112 6.08 -3.34 5.05
N GLU A 113 5.98 -4.24 4.09
CA GLU A 113 7.05 -4.52 3.13
C GLU A 113 6.59 -4.29 1.71
N VAL A 114 7.44 -3.68 0.89
CA VAL A 114 7.27 -3.65 -0.56
C VAL A 114 7.76 -4.98 -1.13
N LEU A 115 6.87 -5.69 -1.82
CA LEU A 115 7.16 -6.96 -2.50
C LEU A 115 7.53 -6.76 -3.97
N GLN A 116 6.97 -5.71 -4.57
CA GLN A 116 7.23 -5.32 -5.95
C GLN A 116 7.19 -3.80 -6.05
N SER A 117 8.32 -3.19 -6.42
CA SER A 117 8.44 -1.75 -6.66
C SER A 117 7.46 -1.28 -7.74
N GLY A 118 7.19 0.03 -7.77
CA GLY A 118 6.19 0.63 -8.65
C GLY A 118 6.47 0.44 -10.14
N TYR A 119 5.43 0.11 -10.90
CA TYR A 119 5.48 -0.03 -12.35
C TYR A 119 4.21 0.50 -13.02
N LEU A 120 4.32 0.90 -14.29
CA LEU A 120 3.16 1.20 -15.12
C LEU A 120 2.43 -0.12 -15.42
N PHE A 121 1.24 -0.29 -14.86
CA PHE A 121 0.40 -1.47 -15.07
C PHE A 121 -0.34 -1.39 -16.41
N ALA A 122 -0.93 -0.24 -16.72
CA ALA A 122 -1.63 -0.01 -17.98
C ALA A 122 -1.68 1.48 -18.32
N PRO A 123 -1.41 1.88 -19.58
CA PRO A 123 -1.73 3.23 -20.05
C PRO A 123 -3.24 3.39 -20.27
N ASP A 124 -3.71 4.63 -20.11
CA ASP A 124 -5.00 5.17 -20.54
C ASP A 124 -4.72 6.37 -21.48
N VAL A 125 -5.74 7.11 -21.95
CA VAL A 125 -5.58 8.19 -22.94
C VAL A 125 -4.62 9.27 -22.46
N ASP A 126 -4.92 9.90 -21.32
CA ASP A 126 -4.13 10.97 -20.71
C ASP A 126 -3.58 10.59 -19.31
N LEU A 127 -3.89 9.36 -18.86
CA LEU A 127 -3.54 8.85 -17.55
C LEU A 127 -2.81 7.51 -17.66
N GLY A 128 -2.02 7.18 -16.65
CA GLY A 128 -1.36 5.89 -16.51
C GLY A 128 -1.77 5.27 -15.20
N ARG A 129 -2.20 4.01 -15.22
CA ARG A 129 -2.39 3.22 -14.00
C ARG A 129 -1.04 2.65 -13.57
N TYR A 130 -0.57 3.07 -12.42
CA TYR A 130 0.63 2.54 -11.78
C TYR A 130 0.27 1.68 -10.59
N GLN A 131 1.14 0.73 -10.25
CA GLN A 131 0.92 -0.21 -9.17
C GLN A 131 2.24 -0.57 -8.49
N MET A 132 2.22 -0.71 -7.16
CA MET A 132 3.22 -1.43 -6.38
C MET A 132 2.52 -2.47 -5.51
N ILE A 133 3.21 -3.57 -5.19
CA ILE A 133 2.66 -4.62 -4.31
C ILE A 133 3.35 -4.53 -2.96
N CYS A 134 2.55 -4.48 -1.90
CA CYS A 134 2.98 -4.41 -0.53
C CYS A 134 2.35 -5.53 0.30
N ARG A 135 2.92 -5.81 1.47
CA ARG A 135 2.25 -6.62 2.50
C ARG A 135 2.43 -6.01 3.88
N LEU A 136 1.39 -6.09 4.70
CA LEU A 136 1.46 -5.88 6.13
C LEU A 136 1.66 -7.24 6.82
N ILE A 137 2.66 -7.34 7.70
CA ILE A 137 2.87 -8.49 8.58
C ILE A 137 2.38 -8.13 9.97
N TYR A 138 1.64 -9.04 10.61
CA TYR A 138 1.04 -8.82 11.93
C TYR A 138 0.88 -10.13 12.72
N GLN A 139 0.60 -10.01 14.02
CA GLN A 139 0.33 -11.12 14.93
C GLN A 139 -1.13 -11.12 15.42
#